data_AF-A0A933YCI2-F1
#
_entry.id   AF-A0A933YCI2-F1
#
_cell.length_a   1.000
_cell.length_b   1.000
_cell.length_c   1.000
_cell.angle_alpha   90.00
_cell.angle_beta   90.00
_cell.angle_gamma   90.00
#
_symmetry.space_group_name_H-M   'P 1'
#
loop_
_entity.id
_entity.type
_entity.pdbx_description
1 polymer ?
#
loop_
_entity_poly.entity_id
_entity_poly.type
_entity_poly.pdbx_seq_one_letter_code
_entity_poly.pdbx_strand_id
1 'polypeptide(L)'
;MIDNSDEVFEKYDKPLLAYEEFVQRCSNFASFFAPIGSMVGDMNRSKPVYQSCLADHPELAALAAELQAYDFYKFDIDEKTGRPIIKPPDPQRPVMLRKLYDAYLLIRPYAKKKQDLPI
;
A
#
# COMPACT_ATOMS: atom_id res chain seq x y z
N MET A 1 -11.91 7.51 -38.43
CA MET A 1 -12.61 6.86 -37.30
C MET A 1 -11.52 6.23 -36.47
N ILE A 2 -11.26 6.77 -35.28
CA ILE A 2 -10.27 6.18 -34.37
C ILE A 2 -11.02 5.07 -33.64
N ASP A 3 -10.55 3.85 -33.85
CA ASP A 3 -11.05 2.64 -33.22
C ASP A 3 -10.86 2.78 -31.70
N ASN A 4 -11.95 3.06 -31.00
CA ASN A 4 -12.01 2.94 -29.55
C ASN A 4 -12.08 1.44 -29.26
N SER A 5 -10.93 0.77 -29.34
CA SER A 5 -10.76 -0.51 -28.69
C SER A 5 -10.90 -0.26 -27.19
N ASP A 6 -12.14 -0.38 -26.70
CA ASP A 6 -12.43 -0.62 -25.30
C ASP A 6 -11.52 -1.75 -24.84
N GLU A 7 -10.38 -1.40 -24.23
CA GLU A 7 -9.64 -2.33 -23.39
C GLU A 7 -10.61 -2.71 -22.28
N VAL A 8 -11.34 -3.81 -22.50
CA VAL A 8 -12.07 -4.54 -21.48
C VAL A 8 -11.01 -5.00 -20.50
N PHE A 9 -10.67 -4.14 -19.54
CA PHE A 9 -9.89 -4.53 -18.40
C PHE A 9 -10.73 -5.56 -17.66
N GLU A 10 -10.41 -6.84 -17.85
CA GLU A 10 -10.88 -7.91 -16.97
C GLU A 10 -10.67 -7.42 -15.54
N LYS A 11 -11.77 -7.21 -14.81
CA LYS A 11 -11.69 -6.93 -13.39
C LYS A 11 -10.84 -8.03 -12.79
N TYR A 12 -9.80 -7.66 -12.07
CA TYR A 12 -9.03 -8.60 -11.28
C TYR A 12 -9.95 -9.16 -10.19
N ASP A 13 -10.64 -10.25 -10.50
CA ASP A 13 -11.72 -10.84 -9.72
C ASP A 13 -11.18 -11.77 -8.63
N LYS A 14 -10.13 -11.32 -7.94
CA LYS A 14 -9.70 -11.98 -6.71
C LYS A 14 -10.54 -11.47 -5.54
N PRO A 15 -11.04 -12.36 -4.67
CA PRO A 15 -11.72 -11.94 -3.46
C PRO A 15 -10.80 -11.05 -2.61
N LEU A 16 -11.42 -10.16 -1.83
CA LEU A 16 -10.71 -9.40 -0.79
C LEU A 16 -10.01 -10.39 0.15
N LEU A 17 -8.75 -10.11 0.48
CA LEU A 17 -8.05 -10.90 1.50
C LEU A 17 -8.72 -10.63 2.85
N ALA A 18 -8.91 -11.67 3.66
CA ALA A 18 -9.23 -11.49 5.07
C ALA A 18 -8.08 -10.76 5.79
N TYR A 19 -8.36 -10.14 6.94
CA TYR A 19 -7.39 -9.34 7.68
C TYR A 19 -6.12 -10.14 8.01
N GLU A 20 -6.28 -11.38 8.47
CA GLU A 20 -5.18 -12.27 8.86
C GLU A 20 -4.30 -12.64 7.65
N GLU A 21 -4.91 -12.89 6.49
CA GLU A 21 -4.17 -13.17 5.25
C GLU A 21 -3.48 -11.90 4.74
N PHE A 22 -4.13 -10.75 4.83
CA PHE A 22 -3.56 -9.46 4.46
C PHE A 22 -2.28 -9.17 5.27
N VAL A 23 -2.32 -9.34 6.60
CA VAL A 23 -1.15 -9.09 7.47
C VAL A 23 0.07 -9.94 7.09
N GLN A 24 -0.14 -11.14 6.53
CA GLN A 24 0.95 -12.01 6.08
C GLN A 24 1.60 -11.51 4.78
N ARG A 25 0.91 -10.70 3.98
CA ARG A 25 1.32 -10.30 2.63
C ARG A 25 1.53 -8.79 2.44
N CYS A 26 1.07 -7.97 3.38
CA CYS A 26 0.99 -6.51 3.22
C CYS A 26 2.33 -5.76 3.20
N SER A 27 3.46 -6.44 3.38
CA SER A 27 4.79 -5.80 3.45
C SER A 27 5.09 -4.89 2.25
N ASN A 28 4.75 -5.35 1.04
CA ASN A 28 4.96 -4.53 -0.16
C ASN A 28 3.84 -3.51 -0.36
N PHE A 29 2.62 -3.79 0.08
CA PHE A 29 1.50 -2.84 0.02
C PHE A 29 1.77 -1.58 0.86
N ALA A 30 2.46 -1.72 2.00
CA ALA A 30 2.90 -0.59 2.82
C ALA A 30 3.74 0.45 2.05
N SER A 31 4.36 0.06 0.92
CA SER A 31 5.16 0.97 0.10
C SER A 31 4.37 2.11 -0.55
N PHE A 32 3.03 2.01 -0.71
CA PHE A 32 2.19 3.16 -1.08
C PHE A 32 2.29 4.30 -0.06
N PHE A 33 2.57 3.95 1.19
CA PHE A 33 2.64 4.84 2.34
C PHE A 33 4.09 5.02 2.83
N ALA A 34 5.08 4.70 2.00
CA ALA A 34 6.45 5.12 2.28
C ALA A 34 6.50 6.66 2.39
N PRO A 35 7.46 7.23 3.16
CA PRO A 35 7.56 8.66 3.40
C PRO A 35 7.49 9.50 2.11
N ILE A 36 6.97 10.72 2.22
CA ILE A 36 6.95 11.67 1.09
C ILE A 36 8.39 11.95 0.63
N GLY A 37 8.60 11.96 -0.70
CA GLY A 37 9.92 12.10 -1.30
C GLY A 37 10.70 10.78 -1.42
N SER A 38 10.17 9.68 -0.88
CA SER A 38 10.69 8.34 -1.19
C SER A 38 10.29 7.97 -2.62
N MET A 39 11.30 7.68 -3.47
CA MET A 39 11.11 7.26 -4.86
C MET A 39 10.11 6.11 -5.00
N VAL A 40 10.18 5.11 -4.11
CA VAL A 40 9.27 3.95 -4.13
C VAL A 40 7.85 4.36 -3.75
N GLY A 41 7.71 5.25 -2.76
CA GLY A 41 6.41 5.79 -2.36
C GLY A 41 5.75 6.59 -3.48
N ASP A 42 6.51 7.52 -4.07
CA ASP A 42 6.02 8.40 -5.13
C ASP A 42 5.64 7.60 -6.39
N MET A 43 6.45 6.61 -6.78
CA MET A 43 6.14 5.71 -7.90
C MET A 43 4.87 4.90 -7.68
N ASN A 44 4.61 4.42 -6.45
CA ASN A 44 3.38 3.70 -6.16
C ASN A 44 2.18 4.65 -6.16
N ARG A 45 2.30 5.83 -5.54
CA ARG A 45 1.23 6.82 -5.52
C ARG A 45 0.89 7.35 -6.91
N SER A 46 1.85 7.42 -7.85
CA SER A 46 1.57 7.82 -9.23
C SER A 46 0.79 6.78 -10.04
N LYS A 47 0.59 5.56 -9.53
CA LYS A 47 -0.16 4.52 -10.25
C LYS A 47 -1.64 4.91 -10.35
N PRO A 48 -2.31 4.61 -11.49
CA PRO A 48 -3.72 4.91 -11.68
C PRO A 48 -4.64 4.37 -10.57
N VAL A 49 -4.36 3.16 -10.05
CA VAL A 49 -5.12 2.54 -8.95
C VAL A 49 -5.22 3.43 -7.71
N TYR A 50 -4.12 4.10 -7.33
CA TYR A 50 -4.09 4.97 -6.16
C TYR A 50 -4.74 6.31 -6.46
N GLN A 51 -4.43 6.90 -7.62
CA GLN A 51 -4.99 8.19 -8.03
C GLN A 51 -6.51 8.13 -8.21
N SER A 52 -7.04 7.06 -8.83
CA SER A 52 -8.48 6.86 -8.96
C SER A 52 -9.15 6.65 -7.60
N CYS A 53 -8.55 5.85 -6.72
CA CYS A 53 -9.08 5.68 -5.37
C CYS A 53 -9.09 7.00 -4.60
N LEU A 54 -8.02 7.79 -4.68
CA LEU A 54 -7.92 9.07 -3.96
C LEU A 54 -8.93 10.11 -4.47
N ALA A 55 -9.24 10.10 -5.77
CA ALA A 55 -10.23 11.00 -6.36
C ALA A 55 -11.66 10.72 -5.86
N ASP A 56 -11.99 9.44 -5.69
CA ASP A 56 -13.33 9.01 -5.23
C ASP A 56 -13.44 8.97 -3.69
N HIS A 57 -12.33 8.72 -3.00
CA HIS A 57 -12.22 8.57 -1.55
C HIS A 57 -11.23 9.58 -0.96
N PRO A 58 -11.63 10.86 -0.77
CA PRO A 58 -10.74 11.86 -0.18
C PRO A 58 -10.30 11.51 1.25
N GLU A 59 -11.05 10.67 1.98
CA GLU A 59 -10.64 10.12 3.27
C GLU A 59 -9.35 9.29 3.21
N LEU A 60 -9.01 8.74 2.03
CA LEU A 60 -7.73 8.08 1.81
C LEU A 60 -6.56 9.04 2.02
N ALA A 61 -6.72 10.35 1.77
CA ALA A 61 -5.66 11.33 1.98
C ALA A 61 -5.26 11.43 3.46
N ALA A 62 -6.25 11.52 4.36
CA ALA A 62 -6.03 11.58 5.80
C ALA A 62 -5.41 10.27 6.31
N LEU A 63 -5.97 9.12 5.89
CA LEU A 63 -5.43 7.81 6.23
C LEU A 63 -3.99 7.62 5.72
N ALA A 64 -3.70 8.09 4.50
CA ALA A 64 -2.37 8.00 3.92
C ALA A 64 -1.36 8.86 4.68
N ALA A 65 -1.73 10.05 5.12
CA ALA A 65 -0.87 10.91 5.94
C ALA A 65 -0.53 10.24 7.28
N GLU A 66 -1.50 9.61 7.94
CA GLU A 66 -1.25 8.84 9.16
C GLU A 66 -0.34 7.64 8.88
N LEU A 67 -0.61 6.87 7.83
CA LEU A 67 0.19 5.71 7.45
C LEU A 67 1.64 6.11 7.08
N GLN A 68 1.86 7.27 6.47
CA GLN A 68 3.19 7.78 6.13
C GLN A 68 4.04 8.16 7.34
N ALA A 69 3.42 8.42 8.50
CA ALA A 69 4.14 8.66 9.75
C ALA A 69 4.62 7.36 10.42
N TYR A 70 4.13 6.20 9.97
CA TYR A 70 4.47 4.91 10.57
C TYR A 70 5.71 4.28 9.94
N ASP A 71 6.48 3.59 10.78
CA ASP A 71 7.57 2.74 10.34
C ASP A 71 7.13 1.27 10.25
N PHE A 72 6.89 0.81 9.02
CA PHE A 72 6.49 -0.56 8.75
C PHE A 72 7.67 -1.55 8.75
N TYR A 73 8.92 -1.08 8.76
CA TYR A 73 10.09 -1.94 8.69
C TYR A 73 10.30 -2.68 10.02
N LYS A 74 10.59 -3.99 9.92
CA LYS A 74 10.90 -4.85 11.08
C LYS A 74 12.37 -4.82 11.46
N PHE A 75 13.21 -4.32 10.57
CA PHE A 75 14.64 -4.26 10.72
C PHE A 75 15.13 -2.84 10.47
N ASP A 76 16.28 -2.54 11.03
CA ASP A 76 17.05 -1.33 10.80
C ASP A 76 18.49 -1.73 10.44
N ILE A 77 19.34 -0.76 10.10
CA ILE A 77 20.77 -0.98 9.90
C ILE A 77 21.52 -0.37 11.08
N ASP A 78 22.33 -1.17 11.76
CA ASP A 78 23.26 -0.66 12.75
C ASP A 78 24.30 0.22 12.05
N GLU A 79 24.26 1.53 12.31
CA GLU A 79 25.10 2.52 11.63
C GLU A 79 26.60 2.33 11.88
N LYS A 80 26.99 1.68 12.97
CA LYS A 80 28.40 1.45 13.31
C LYS A 80 28.98 0.25 12.58
N THR A 81 28.17 -0.77 12.35
CA THR A 81 28.60 -2.07 11.82
C THR A 81 28.07 -2.35 10.41
N GLY A 82 27.10 -1.57 9.93
CA GLY A 82 26.40 -1.76 8.66
C GLY A 82 25.52 -3.01 8.62
N ARG A 83 25.26 -3.65 9.76
CA ARG A 83 24.53 -4.94 9.82
C ARG A 83 23.04 -4.74 10.08
N PRO A 84 22.17 -5.58 9.52
CA PRO A 84 20.75 -5.57 9.87
C PRO A 84 20.55 -5.91 11.34
N ILE A 85 19.73 -5.11 12.03
CA ILE A 85 19.25 -5.36 13.39
C ILE A 85 17.73 -5.50 13.37
N ILE A 86 17.20 -6.40 14.19
CA ILE A 86 15.75 -6.53 14.37
C ILE A 86 15.30 -5.45 15.35
N LYS A 87 14.34 -4.62 14.93
CA LYS A 87 13.78 -3.59 15.80
C LYS A 87 12.97 -4.22 16.93
N PRO A 88 12.92 -3.60 18.11
CA PRO A 88 11.99 -4.03 19.16
C PRO A 88 10.54 -4.00 18.62
N PRO A 89 9.64 -4.84 19.16
CA PRO A 89 8.23 -4.81 18.78
C PRO A 89 7.63 -3.41 18.97
N ASP A 90 7.02 -2.88 17.92
CA ASP A 90 6.27 -1.62 18.01
C ASP A 90 4.89 -1.89 18.63
N PRO A 91 4.56 -1.31 19.80
CA PRO A 91 3.26 -1.49 20.44
C PRO A 91 2.09 -0.99 19.57
N GLN A 92 2.32 -0.06 18.65
CA GLN A 92 1.32 0.44 17.71
C GLN A 92 1.13 -0.46 16.49
N ARG A 93 1.97 -1.48 16.30
CA ARG A 93 1.91 -2.36 15.12
C ARG A 93 0.52 -2.93 14.83
N PRO A 94 -0.29 -3.40 15.80
CA PRO A 94 -1.65 -3.85 15.53
C PRO A 94 -2.54 -2.75 14.96
N VAL A 95 -2.43 -1.52 15.47
CA VAL A 95 -3.19 -0.34 15.00
C VAL A 95 -2.74 0.05 13.58
N MET A 96 -1.42 0.07 13.36
CA MET A 96 -0.84 0.36 12.04
C MET A 96 -1.32 -0.64 10.98
N LEU A 97 -1.28 -1.94 11.30
CA LEU A 97 -1.73 -3.00 10.38
C LEU A 97 -3.23 -2.92 10.11
N ARG A 98 -4.03 -2.53 11.11
CA ARG A 98 -5.47 -2.32 10.91
C ARG A 98 -5.74 -1.16 9.96
N LYS A 99 -5.10 -0.01 10.17
CA LYS A 99 -5.20 1.14 9.27
C LYS A 99 -4.71 0.82 7.86
N LEU A 100 -3.63 0.05 7.75
CA LEU A 100 -3.11 -0.40 6.46
C LEU A 100 -4.11 -1.34 5.75
N TYR A 101 -4.85 -2.15 6.49
CA TYR A 101 -5.93 -2.97 5.95
C TYR A 101 -7.13 -2.12 5.52
N ASP A 102 -7.50 -1.08 6.28
CA ASP A 102 -8.58 -0.16 5.89
C ASP A 102 -8.23 0.54 4.56
N ALA A 103 -6.98 0.96 4.38
CA ALA A 103 -6.48 1.48 3.11
C ALA A 103 -6.52 0.44 1.98
N TYR A 104 -6.22 -0.83 2.26
CA TYR A 104 -6.34 -1.90 1.29
C TYR A 104 -7.79 -2.10 0.83
N LEU A 105 -8.76 -2.07 1.75
CA LEU A 105 -10.17 -2.20 1.39
C LEU A 105 -10.65 -1.07 0.48
N LEU A 106 -10.12 0.15 0.65
CA LEU A 106 -10.40 1.29 -0.23
C LEU A 106 -9.76 1.13 -1.62
N ILE A 107 -8.47 0.76 -1.67
CA ILE A 107 -7.71 0.75 -2.94
C ILE A 107 -8.02 -0.52 -3.77
N ARG A 108 -8.35 -1.65 -3.14
CA ARG A 108 -8.53 -2.94 -3.81
C ARG A 108 -9.56 -2.95 -4.95
N PRO A 109 -10.73 -2.32 -4.83
CA PRO A 109 -11.71 -2.21 -5.91
C PRO A 109 -11.18 -1.53 -7.19
N TYR A 110 -10.16 -0.69 -7.07
CA TYR A 110 -9.57 0.04 -8.20
C TYR A 110 -8.51 -0.76 -8.96
N ALA A 111 -8.03 -1.87 -8.39
CA ALA A 111 -6.99 -2.69 -9.00
C ALA A 111 -7.57 -3.55 -10.12
N LYS A 112 -7.04 -3.36 -11.33
CA LYS A 112 -7.45 -4.08 -12.55
C LYS A 112 -6.47 -5.18 -12.91
N LYS A 113 -5.22 -5.08 -12.46
CA LYS A 113 -4.14 -6.03 -12.73
C LYS A 113 -3.46 -6.43 -11.41
N LYS A 114 -2.89 -7.64 -11.38
CA LYS A 114 -2.13 -8.14 -10.22
C LYS A 114 -1.01 -7.17 -9.79
N GLN A 115 -0.38 -6.49 -10.72
CA GLN A 115 0.72 -5.56 -10.47
C GLN A 115 0.29 -4.19 -9.91
N ASP A 116 -1.00 -3.88 -9.96
CA ASP A 116 -1.52 -2.62 -9.41
C ASP A 116 -1.41 -2.60 -7.89
N LEU A 117 -1.57 -3.78 -7.25
CA LEU A 117 -1.43 -3.97 -5.82
C LEU A 117 -0.34 -4.98 -5.51
N PRO A 118 0.79 -4.55 -4.93
CA PRO A 118 1.87 -5.45 -4.57
C PRO A 118 1.52 -6.18 -3.27
N ILE A 119 0.68 -7.21 -3.38
CA ILE A 119 0.23 -8.10 -2.29
C ILE A 119 0.15 -9.57 -2.75
#